data_AF-A0A9P6CS99-F1
#
_entry.id   AF-A0A9P6CS99-F1
#
_cell.length_a   1.000
_cell.length_b   1.000
_cell.length_c   1.000
_cell.angle_alpha   90.00
_cell.angle_beta   90.00
_cell.angle_gamma   90.00
#
_symmetry.space_group_name_H-M   'P 1'
#
loop_
_entity.id
_entity.type
_entity.pdbx_description
1 polymer ?
#
loop_
_entity_poly.entity_id
_entity_poly.type
_entity_poly.pdbx_seq_one_letter_code
_entity_poly.pdbx_strand_id
1 'polypeptide(L)'
;YIRPNTMKAIYSIDNSLCLGGNYYATSTMKDTLCGLVHAFVAPDFLTVSEQMETRYLLRQLVTFYFLGLVQQKRDDEDPAWDHLPELRPGVRPNEHNRINSMDAVEDLFAVCTLAIFSNVLNPLSYQHPKYQAGVDLTDEQLQEMVTFDRNAMSFQERAACAYSRGLAYKLLEWFAS
;
A
#
# COMPACT_ATOMS: atom_id res chain seq x y z
N TYR A 1 -10.88 -14.61 9.32
CA TYR A 1 -10.08 -13.54 8.72
C TYR A 1 -10.23 -12.27 9.54
N ILE A 2 -9.13 -11.54 9.77
CA ILE A 2 -9.14 -10.27 10.52
C ILE A 2 -9.07 -9.13 9.50
N ARG A 3 -9.94 -8.12 9.63
CA ARG A 3 -9.96 -6.99 8.70
C ARG A 3 -8.73 -6.09 8.88
N PRO A 4 -8.33 -5.31 7.86
CA PRO A 4 -7.29 -4.29 8.02
C PRO A 4 -7.63 -3.32 9.16
N ASN A 5 -6.59 -2.72 9.75
CA ASN A 5 -6.72 -1.71 10.82
C ASN A 5 -7.54 -2.17 12.06
N THR A 6 -7.66 -3.47 12.29
CA THR A 6 -8.37 -4.02 13.45
C THR A 6 -7.40 -4.24 14.61
N MET A 7 -7.63 -3.55 15.73
CA MET A 7 -6.91 -3.81 16.98
C MET A 7 -7.22 -5.22 17.47
N LYS A 8 -6.18 -5.98 17.83
CA LYS A 8 -6.33 -7.36 18.30
C LYS A 8 -5.36 -7.65 19.43
N ALA A 9 -5.80 -8.48 20.37
CA ALA A 9 -4.97 -9.12 21.38
C ALA A 9 -5.04 -10.64 21.17
N ILE A 10 -3.91 -11.32 21.30
CA ILE A 10 -3.81 -12.77 21.16
C ILE A 10 -3.38 -13.34 22.50
N TYR A 11 -4.12 -14.33 23.00
CA TYR A 11 -3.82 -15.03 24.23
C TYR A 11 -3.90 -16.55 23.98
N SER A 12 -2.84 -17.27 24.36
CA SER A 12 -2.76 -18.72 24.24
C SER A 12 -2.86 -19.34 25.63
N ILE A 13 -3.88 -20.17 25.85
CA ILE A 13 -4.09 -20.90 27.12
C ILE A 13 -3.16 -22.11 27.21
N ASP A 14 -2.96 -22.81 26.09
CA ASP A 14 -2.10 -23.98 25.98
C ASP A 14 -1.00 -23.79 24.92
N ASN A 15 0.02 -24.65 24.99
CA ASN A 15 1.09 -24.74 23.99
C ASN A 15 0.47 -24.95 22.60
N SER A 16 0.56 -23.93 21.76
CA SER A 16 -0.06 -23.87 20.44
C SER A 16 0.93 -23.37 19.41
N LEU A 17 0.88 -23.97 18.22
CA LEU A 17 1.60 -23.53 17.03
C LEU A 17 0.57 -23.03 16.02
N CYS A 18 0.66 -21.75 15.66
CA CYS A 18 -0.27 -21.11 14.73
C CYS A 18 0.45 -20.73 13.43
N LEU A 19 -0.20 -20.99 12.30
CA LEU A 19 0.24 -20.52 10.99
C LEU A 19 -0.71 -19.41 10.53
N GLY A 20 -0.15 -18.32 10.03
CA GLY A 20 -0.92 -17.17 9.57
C GLY A 20 -0.13 -16.33 8.58
N GLY A 21 -0.85 -15.45 7.87
CA GLY A 21 -0.27 -14.53 6.90
C GLY A 21 -1.15 -13.30 6.72
N ASN A 22 -0.59 -12.29 6.06
CA ASN A 22 -1.28 -11.05 5.71
C ASN A 22 -1.35 -10.93 4.18
N TYR A 23 -2.45 -10.37 3.67
CA TYR A 23 -2.63 -10.08 2.26
C TYR A 23 -3.41 -8.77 2.10
N TYR A 24 -3.27 -8.13 0.93
CA TYR A 24 -4.12 -7.00 0.55
C TYR A 24 -5.36 -7.52 -0.15
N ALA A 25 -6.53 -7.02 0.25
CA ALA A 25 -7.78 -7.24 -0.45
C ALA A 25 -8.17 -5.93 -1.14
N THR A 26 -8.48 -6.01 -2.44
CA THR A 26 -8.82 -4.86 -3.27
C THR A 26 -10.08 -4.13 -2.82
N SER A 27 -10.98 -4.83 -2.12
CA SER A 27 -12.25 -4.34 -1.57
C SER A 27 -12.17 -3.77 -0.15
N THR A 28 -10.97 -3.65 0.43
CA THR A 28 -10.77 -3.05 1.76
C THR A 28 -9.54 -2.14 1.80
N MET A 29 -9.16 -1.59 0.64
CA MET A 29 -7.95 -0.77 0.52
C MET A 29 -8.07 0.55 1.28
N LYS A 30 -9.27 1.09 1.45
CA LYS A 30 -9.52 2.26 2.32
C LYS A 30 -9.14 1.98 3.78
N ASP A 31 -9.52 0.81 4.30
CA ASP A 31 -9.17 0.39 5.66
C ASP A 31 -7.66 0.12 5.76
N THR A 32 -7.06 -0.46 4.71
CA THR A 32 -5.60 -0.63 4.60
C THR A 32 -4.88 0.71 4.64
N LEU A 33 -5.34 1.72 3.90
CA LEU A 33 -4.75 3.06 3.92
C LEU A 33 -4.77 3.65 5.34
N CYS A 34 -5.93 3.61 6.03
CA CYS A 34 -6.02 4.08 7.41
C CYS A 34 -5.03 3.35 8.32
N GLY A 35 -4.96 2.02 8.21
CA GLY A 35 -4.04 1.21 9.00
C GLY A 35 -2.56 1.55 8.73
N LEU A 36 -2.16 1.73 7.48
CA LEU A 36 -0.78 2.07 7.11
C LEU A 36 -0.40 3.49 7.54
N VAL A 37 -1.32 4.46 7.44
CA VAL A 37 -1.09 5.83 7.92
C VAL A 37 -0.98 5.84 9.44
N HIS A 38 -1.86 5.15 10.16
CA HIS A 38 -1.76 5.02 11.61
C HIS A 38 -0.46 4.34 12.04
N ALA A 39 -0.09 3.25 11.37
CA ALA A 39 1.15 2.53 11.59
C ALA A 39 2.38 3.44 11.40
N PHE A 40 2.35 4.28 10.37
CA PHE A 40 3.43 5.21 10.08
C PHE A 40 3.54 6.34 11.12
N VAL A 41 2.41 6.90 11.57
CA VAL A 41 2.39 8.02 12.53
C VAL A 41 2.67 7.57 13.97
N ALA A 42 2.23 6.37 14.33
CA ALA A 42 2.32 5.83 15.68
C ALA A 42 2.97 4.43 15.69
N PRO A 43 4.26 4.32 15.29
CA PRO A 43 4.92 3.03 15.09
C PRO A 43 5.08 2.22 16.38
N ASP A 44 5.12 2.88 17.55
CA ASP A 44 5.32 2.24 18.86
C ASP A 44 4.17 1.31 19.27
N PHE A 45 3.01 1.40 18.61
CA PHE A 45 1.84 0.55 18.88
C PHE A 45 1.76 -0.68 17.97
N LEU A 46 2.74 -0.87 17.08
CA LEU A 46 2.76 -2.00 16.15
C LEU A 46 3.54 -3.18 16.72
N THR A 47 2.91 -4.35 16.69
CA THR A 47 3.54 -5.63 17.08
C THR A 47 4.12 -6.40 15.88
N VAL A 48 3.85 -5.95 14.65
CA VAL A 48 4.30 -6.58 13.41
C VAL A 48 5.13 -5.57 12.63
N SER A 49 6.38 -5.91 12.33
CA SER A 49 7.23 -5.06 11.51
C SER A 49 6.73 -5.03 10.07
N GLU A 50 6.71 -3.85 9.48
CA GLU A 50 6.45 -3.70 8.05
C GLU A 50 7.57 -4.38 7.24
N GLN A 51 7.19 -5.16 6.23
CA GLN A 51 8.10 -5.91 5.37
C GLN A 51 8.20 -5.23 4.00
N MET A 52 9.39 -5.18 3.38
CA MET A 52 9.58 -4.54 2.07
C MET A 52 8.71 -5.18 0.98
N GLU A 53 8.41 -6.46 1.13
CA GLU A 53 7.61 -7.30 0.25
C GLU A 53 6.18 -6.76 0.10
N THR A 54 5.59 -6.25 1.17
CA THR A 54 4.22 -5.70 1.11
C THR A 54 4.18 -4.42 0.28
N ARG A 55 5.25 -3.61 0.28
CA ARG A 55 5.35 -2.41 -0.56
C ARG A 55 5.44 -2.77 -2.03
N TYR A 56 6.11 -3.87 -2.37
CA TYR A 56 6.16 -4.38 -3.74
C TYR A 56 4.76 -4.77 -4.24
N LEU A 57 3.97 -5.48 -3.41
CA LEU A 57 2.60 -5.86 -3.75
C LEU A 57 1.70 -4.64 -4.02
N LEU A 58 1.80 -3.56 -3.23
CA LEU A 58 1.05 -2.33 -3.50
C LEU A 58 1.38 -1.73 -4.87
N ARG A 59 2.66 -1.74 -5.27
CA ARG A 59 3.07 -1.26 -6.60
C ARG A 59 2.54 -2.14 -7.73
N GLN A 60 2.55 -3.45 -7.52
CA GLN A 60 1.93 -4.38 -8.47
C GLN A 60 0.42 -4.14 -8.58
N LEU A 61 -0.27 -3.88 -7.47
CA LEU A 61 -1.70 -3.59 -7.46
C LEU A 61 -2.04 -2.33 -8.28
N VAL A 62 -1.26 -1.26 -8.12
CA VAL A 62 -1.42 -0.04 -8.93
C VAL A 62 -1.21 -0.32 -10.42
N THR A 63 -0.21 -1.15 -10.74
CA THR A 63 0.08 -1.56 -12.12
C THR A 63 -1.08 -2.37 -12.69
N PHE A 64 -1.59 -3.32 -11.92
CA PHE A 64 -2.75 -4.14 -12.26
C PHE A 64 -3.99 -3.28 -12.55
N TYR A 65 -4.31 -2.32 -11.68
CA TYR A 65 -5.40 -1.37 -11.90
C TYR A 65 -5.20 -0.55 -13.17
N PHE A 66 -4.00 -0.02 -13.39
CA PHE A 66 -3.70 0.76 -14.59
C PHE A 66 -3.86 -0.06 -15.88
N LEU A 67 -3.38 -1.30 -15.89
CA LEU A 67 -3.53 -2.19 -17.05
C LEU A 67 -5.00 -2.53 -17.31
N GLY A 68 -5.76 -2.85 -16.26
CA GLY A 68 -7.14 -3.31 -16.36
C GLY A 68 -8.19 -2.21 -16.59
N LEU A 69 -7.97 -1.01 -16.06
CA LEU A 69 -8.91 0.11 -16.15
C LEU A 69 -8.56 1.08 -17.28
N VAL A 70 -7.29 1.49 -17.36
CA VAL A 70 -6.83 2.51 -18.31
C VAL A 70 -6.45 1.89 -19.65
N GLN A 71 -5.61 0.85 -19.65
CA GLN A 71 -5.17 0.21 -20.90
C GLN A 71 -6.17 -0.83 -21.44
N GLN A 72 -7.15 -1.22 -20.64
CA GLN A 72 -8.13 -2.27 -20.97
C GLN A 72 -7.48 -3.58 -21.45
N LYS A 73 -6.27 -3.88 -20.94
CA LYS A 73 -5.54 -5.12 -21.26
C LYS A 73 -6.02 -6.26 -20.38
N ARG A 74 -7.31 -6.60 -20.53
CA ARG A 74 -7.92 -7.73 -19.82
C ARG A 74 -7.83 -8.99 -20.66
N ASP A 75 -7.61 -10.10 -19.99
CA ASP A 75 -7.69 -11.45 -20.53
C ASP A 75 -8.88 -12.12 -19.85
N ASP A 76 -9.98 -12.34 -20.57
CA ASP A 76 -11.24 -12.79 -19.96
C ASP A 76 -11.15 -14.17 -19.28
N GLU A 77 -10.09 -14.94 -19.56
CA GLU A 77 -9.82 -16.24 -18.94
C GLU A 77 -9.05 -16.13 -17.60
N ASP A 78 -8.47 -14.97 -17.28
CA ASP A 78 -7.69 -14.78 -16.05
C ASP A 78 -8.60 -14.33 -14.89
N PRO A 79 -8.78 -15.16 -13.84
CA PRO A 79 -9.63 -14.80 -12.71
C PRO A 79 -9.09 -13.61 -11.90
N ALA A 80 -7.83 -13.19 -12.09
CA ALA A 80 -7.30 -12.02 -11.43
C ALA A 80 -8.13 -10.76 -11.70
N TRP A 81 -8.78 -10.66 -12.87
CA TRP A 81 -9.59 -9.50 -13.25
C TRP A 81 -10.83 -9.28 -12.39
N ASP A 82 -11.31 -10.30 -11.67
CA ASP A 82 -12.38 -10.18 -10.68
C ASP A 82 -11.98 -9.27 -9.50
N HIS A 83 -10.68 -9.03 -9.31
CA HIS A 83 -10.17 -8.14 -8.28
C HIS A 83 -10.13 -6.66 -8.69
N LEU A 84 -10.47 -6.32 -9.95
CA LEU A 84 -10.60 -4.92 -10.35
C LEU A 84 -11.81 -4.28 -9.69
N PRO A 85 -11.71 -3.01 -9.25
CA PRO A 85 -12.84 -2.30 -8.68
C PRO A 85 -13.93 -2.10 -9.74
N GLU A 86 -15.18 -2.41 -9.38
CA GLU A 86 -16.35 -2.18 -10.21
C GLU A 86 -16.82 -0.72 -10.06
N LEU A 87 -16.42 0.13 -10.99
CA LEU A 87 -16.61 1.59 -10.90
C LEU A 87 -17.85 2.11 -11.65
N ARG A 88 -18.66 1.24 -12.29
CA ARG A 88 -19.78 1.66 -13.14
C ARG A 88 -21.15 1.56 -12.44
N PRO A 89 -21.99 2.61 -12.46
CA PRO A 89 -23.41 2.47 -12.20
C PRO A 89 -24.11 1.84 -13.42
N GLY A 90 -24.74 0.67 -13.25
CA GLY A 90 -25.68 0.11 -14.24
C GLY A 90 -25.25 -1.19 -14.95
N VAL A 91 -24.10 -1.77 -14.64
CA VAL A 91 -23.80 -3.16 -15.01
C VAL A 91 -24.47 -4.07 -13.97
N ARG A 92 -25.23 -5.07 -14.42
CA ARG A 92 -25.92 -5.99 -13.49
C ARG A 92 -24.86 -6.69 -12.64
N PRO A 93 -25.01 -6.70 -11.31
CA PRO A 93 -24.08 -7.41 -10.46
C PRO A 93 -24.17 -8.89 -10.80
N ASN A 94 -23.02 -9.49 -11.07
CA ASN A 94 -22.87 -10.91 -10.83
C ASN A 94 -23.15 -11.10 -9.33
N GLU A 95 -24.04 -12.02 -8.98
CA GLU A 95 -24.67 -12.14 -7.66
C GLU A 95 -23.68 -12.33 -6.48
N HIS A 96 -22.37 -12.50 -6.79
CA HIS A 96 -21.29 -12.75 -5.85
C HIS A 96 -20.40 -11.55 -5.49
N ASN A 97 -20.54 -10.37 -6.13
CA ASN A 97 -19.68 -9.22 -5.83
C ASN A 97 -20.47 -7.91 -5.71
N ARG A 98 -21.24 -7.77 -4.61
CA ARG A 98 -21.88 -6.51 -4.23
C ARG A 98 -20.84 -5.57 -3.60
N ILE A 99 -20.02 -4.92 -4.42
CA ILE A 99 -19.27 -3.73 -3.99
C ILE A 99 -20.17 -2.53 -4.33
N ASN A 100 -20.57 -1.73 -3.35
CA ASN A 100 -21.26 -0.48 -3.66
C ASN A 100 -20.31 0.37 -4.52
N SER A 101 -20.81 0.97 -5.59
CA SER A 101 -19.98 1.78 -6.50
C SER A 101 -19.12 2.83 -5.77
N MET A 102 -19.59 3.36 -4.63
CA MET A 102 -18.81 4.29 -3.80
C MET A 102 -17.68 3.63 -3.02
N ASP A 103 -17.88 2.43 -2.47
CA ASP A 103 -16.83 1.67 -1.76
C ASP A 103 -15.68 1.33 -2.72
N ALA A 104 -16.02 0.90 -3.95
CA ALA A 104 -15.03 0.62 -5.00
C ALA A 104 -14.21 1.86 -5.39
N VAL A 105 -14.86 3.03 -5.41
CA VAL A 105 -14.19 4.31 -5.65
C VAL A 105 -13.25 4.65 -4.49
N GLU A 106 -13.72 4.56 -3.24
CA GLU A 106 -12.88 4.81 -2.07
C GLU A 106 -11.63 3.91 -2.05
N ASP A 107 -11.80 2.62 -2.39
CA ASP A 107 -10.69 1.68 -2.47
C ASP A 107 -9.72 2.00 -3.61
N LEU A 108 -10.21 2.43 -4.78
CA LEU A 108 -9.36 2.93 -5.87
C LEU A 108 -8.54 4.14 -5.43
N PHE A 109 -9.19 5.12 -4.80
CA PHE A 109 -8.53 6.31 -4.29
C PHE A 109 -7.50 5.94 -3.23
N ALA A 110 -7.82 5.00 -2.35
CA ALA A 110 -6.88 4.53 -1.33
C ALA A 110 -5.61 3.92 -1.94
N VAL A 111 -5.75 3.07 -2.97
CA VAL A 111 -4.61 2.53 -3.72
C VAL A 111 -3.77 3.65 -4.34
N CYS A 112 -4.43 4.63 -4.97
CA CYS A 112 -3.74 5.77 -5.58
C CYS A 112 -3.00 6.62 -4.55
N THR A 113 -3.63 6.91 -3.40
CA THR A 113 -3.02 7.65 -2.29
C THR A 113 -1.79 6.93 -1.76
N LEU A 114 -1.88 5.62 -1.49
CA LEU A 114 -0.75 4.80 -1.05
C LEU A 114 0.41 4.82 -2.07
N ALA A 115 0.10 4.78 -3.36
CA ALA A 115 1.10 4.86 -4.41
C ALA A 115 1.78 6.23 -4.50
N ILE A 116 0.99 7.31 -4.44
CA ILE A 116 1.48 8.69 -4.50
C ILE A 116 2.40 8.99 -3.33
N PHE A 117 1.98 8.61 -2.12
CA PHE A 117 2.71 8.82 -0.88
C PHE A 117 3.64 7.67 -0.51
N SER A 118 3.90 6.72 -1.40
CA SER A 118 4.76 5.55 -1.13
C SER A 118 6.15 5.89 -0.58
N ASN A 119 6.75 7.00 -1.02
CA ASN A 119 7.99 7.53 -0.42
C ASN A 119 7.76 8.11 0.98
N VAL A 120 6.70 8.91 1.16
CA VAL A 120 6.38 9.55 2.44
C VAL A 120 6.05 8.51 3.50
N LEU A 121 5.36 7.44 3.13
CA LEU A 121 5.03 6.33 4.02
C LEU A 121 6.18 5.32 4.15
N ASN A 122 7.41 5.68 3.76
CA ASN A 122 8.59 4.85 3.96
C ASN A 122 9.46 5.40 5.09
N PRO A 123 9.60 4.69 6.23
CA PRO A 123 10.52 5.08 7.28
C PRO A 123 11.95 5.30 6.78
N LEU A 124 12.39 4.56 5.75
CA LEU A 124 13.72 4.73 5.14
C LEU A 124 13.92 6.11 4.51
N SER A 125 12.85 6.84 4.18
CA SER A 125 12.93 8.23 3.71
C SER A 125 13.45 9.19 4.79
N TYR A 126 13.33 8.81 6.06
CA TYR A 126 13.65 9.64 7.21
C TYR A 126 14.86 9.13 8.00
N GLN A 127 15.50 8.07 7.52
CA GLN A 127 16.68 7.47 8.16
C GLN A 127 17.91 7.73 7.32
N HIS A 128 19.04 8.01 7.97
CA HIS A 128 20.33 8.04 7.30
C HIS A 128 20.74 6.60 6.87
N PRO A 129 21.41 6.39 5.73
CA PRO A 129 21.86 5.05 5.31
C PRO A 129 22.74 4.30 6.32
N LYS A 130 23.42 5.03 7.21
CA LYS A 130 24.28 4.47 8.26
C LYS A 130 23.59 4.41 9.63
N TYR A 131 22.28 4.64 9.70
CA TYR A 131 21.53 4.58 10.96
C TYR A 131 21.70 3.22 11.63
N GLN A 132 21.92 3.24 12.95
CA GLN A 132 21.99 2.07 13.80
C GLN A 132 21.16 2.34 15.05
N ALA A 133 20.33 1.37 15.45
CA ALA A 133 19.46 1.54 16.61
C ALA A 133 20.29 1.81 17.89
N GLY A 134 19.95 2.87 18.61
CA GLY A 134 20.64 3.28 19.84
C GLY A 134 21.94 4.07 19.64
N VAL A 135 22.28 4.43 18.40
CA VAL A 135 23.45 5.27 18.09
C VAL A 135 22.96 6.56 17.43
N ASP A 136 23.29 7.69 18.05
CA ASP A 136 22.95 9.01 17.49
C ASP A 136 23.74 9.30 16.21
N LEU A 137 23.10 9.98 15.26
CA LEU A 137 23.75 10.43 14.04
C LEU A 137 24.73 11.58 14.35
N THR A 138 25.84 11.63 13.64
CA THR A 138 26.76 12.77 13.73
C THR A 138 26.17 14.00 13.06
N ASP A 139 26.62 15.20 13.45
CA ASP A 139 26.18 16.46 12.83
C ASP A 139 26.41 16.49 11.31
N GLU A 140 27.52 15.92 10.85
CA GLU A 140 27.82 15.77 9.41
C GLU A 140 26.76 14.91 8.70
N GLN A 141 26.35 13.79 9.31
CA GLN A 141 25.33 12.91 8.74
C GLN A 141 23.96 13.58 8.69
N LEU A 142 23.60 14.32 9.74
CA LEU A 142 22.37 15.12 9.77
C LEU A 142 22.41 16.20 8.68
N GLN A 143 23.55 16.87 8.50
CA GLN A 143 23.72 17.88 7.45
C GLN A 143 23.63 17.26 6.05
N GLU A 144 24.17 16.07 5.83
CA GLU A 144 24.02 15.34 4.56
C GLU A 144 22.54 15.03 4.26
N MET A 145 21.78 14.58 5.26
CA MET A 145 20.35 14.31 5.10
C MET A 145 19.58 15.56 4.67
N VAL A 146 19.82 16.70 5.33
CA VAL A 146 19.10 17.96 5.06
C VAL A 146 19.53 18.58 3.73
N THR A 147 20.83 18.60 3.45
CA THR A 147 21.38 19.32 2.28
C THR A 147 21.17 18.54 0.99
N PHE A 148 21.27 17.21 1.04
CA PHE A 148 21.28 16.36 -0.16
C PHE A 148 20.11 15.39 -0.24
N ASP A 149 19.13 15.46 0.68
CA ASP A 149 18.05 14.46 0.80
C ASP A 149 18.61 13.02 0.88
N ARG A 150 19.75 12.88 1.58
CA ARG A 150 20.46 11.61 1.69
C ARG A 150 19.78 10.72 2.72
N ASN A 151 18.91 9.83 2.26
CA ASN A 151 18.21 8.87 3.12
C ASN A 151 18.51 7.41 2.75
N ALA A 152 18.08 6.48 3.59
CA ALA A 152 18.37 5.05 3.51
C ALA A 152 17.66 4.34 2.35
N MET A 153 16.73 5.00 1.66
CA MET A 153 16.02 4.40 0.53
C MET A 153 16.94 4.26 -0.68
N SER A 154 16.96 3.05 -1.25
CA SER A 154 17.74 2.77 -2.45
C SER A 154 17.25 3.56 -3.67
N PHE A 155 18.15 3.78 -4.64
CA PHE A 155 17.79 4.44 -5.90
C PHE A 155 16.67 3.68 -6.63
N GLN A 156 16.74 2.35 -6.63
CA GLN A 156 15.76 1.47 -7.27
C GLN A 156 14.37 1.64 -6.64
N GLU A 157 14.28 1.71 -5.32
CA GLU A 157 13.00 1.95 -4.64
C GLU A 157 12.45 3.34 -4.92
N ARG A 158 13.29 4.37 -4.88
CA ARG A 158 12.87 5.74 -5.24
C ARG A 158 12.30 5.79 -6.65
N ALA A 159 12.97 5.13 -7.61
CA ALA A 159 12.50 5.01 -8.99
C ALA A 159 11.18 4.25 -9.09
N ALA A 160 11.04 3.12 -8.37
CA ALA A 160 9.81 2.34 -8.33
C ALA A 160 8.63 3.16 -7.77
N CYS A 161 8.84 3.93 -6.70
CA CYS A 161 7.84 4.82 -6.14
C CYS A 161 7.46 5.94 -7.11
N ALA A 162 8.42 6.53 -7.81
CA ALA A 162 8.14 7.54 -8.84
C ALA A 162 7.30 6.97 -9.99
N TYR A 163 7.62 5.74 -10.43
CA TYR A 163 6.86 5.03 -11.46
C TYR A 163 5.41 4.76 -11.01
N SER A 164 5.22 4.14 -9.84
CA SER A 164 3.89 3.85 -9.31
C SER A 164 3.08 5.11 -9.05
N ARG A 165 3.70 6.21 -8.60
CA ARG A 165 3.05 7.52 -8.48
C ARG A 165 2.55 8.02 -9.84
N GLY A 166 3.36 7.90 -10.89
CA GLY A 166 2.95 8.27 -12.25
C GLY A 166 1.74 7.47 -12.75
N LEU A 167 1.70 6.17 -12.46
CA LEU A 167 0.54 5.33 -12.78
C LEU A 167 -0.71 5.71 -11.98
N ALA A 168 -0.56 6.03 -10.70
CA ALA A 168 -1.66 6.48 -9.86
C ALA A 168 -2.27 7.80 -10.36
N TYR A 169 -1.45 8.76 -10.77
CA TYR A 169 -1.98 9.99 -11.38
C TYR A 169 -2.76 9.71 -12.68
N LYS A 170 -2.25 8.84 -13.55
CA LYS A 170 -2.98 8.45 -14.78
C LYS A 170 -4.30 7.74 -14.48
N LEU A 171 -4.36 6.95 -13.41
CA LEU A 171 -5.61 6.32 -12.95
C LEU A 171 -6.61 7.37 -12.47
N LEU A 172 -6.17 8.37 -11.71
CA LEU A 172 -7.03 9.46 -11.24
C LEU A 172 -7.51 10.34 -12.40
N GLU A 173 -6.64 10.65 -13.37
CA GLU A 173 -7.02 11.37 -14.60
C GLU A 173 -8.06 10.60 -15.41
N TRP A 174 -7.86 9.29 -15.60
CA TRP A 174 -8.81 8.42 -16.28
C TRP A 174 -10.17 8.34 -15.57
N PHE A 175 -10.16 8.32 -14.23
CA PHE A 175 -11.42 8.30 -13.47
C PHE A 175 -12.19 9.62 -13.57
N ALA A 176 -11.48 10.74 -13.72
CA ALA A 176 -12.07 12.07 -13.81
C ALA A 176 -12.56 12.44 -15.23
N SER A 177 -12.15 11.69 -16.26
CA SER A 177 -12.53 11.90 -17.67
C SER A 177 -13.83 11.20 -18.05
#